data_AF-A0A0R2SUZ2-F1
#
_entry.id   AF-A0A0R2SUZ2-F1
#
_cell.length_a   1.000
_cell.length_b   1.000
_cell.length_c   1.000
_cell.angle_alpha   90.00
_cell.angle_beta   90.00
_cell.angle_gamma   90.00
#
_symmetry.space_group_name_H-M   'P 1'
#
loop_
_entity.id
_entity.type
_entity.pdbx_description
1 polymer ?
#
loop_
_entity_poly.entity_id
_entity_poly.type
_entity_poly.pdbx_seq_one_letter_code
_entity_poly.pdbx_strand_id
1 'polypeptide(L)'
;MLKNIIYIFPLLLLASCTKLTNTSSIKVVGKMSDVMWKGDLKAKIATDSLNNKATYGLGPIEFLKGEIVLFEGQTFVSKVVDSISHKVSKSPSASAPFFVYTTNSNLKAVNLPSTYYALHSIENYIDSVYKNYDQPLLIRIDGVFSKMKLHSVNLPEGEQVTSPDEAHQGLTQYDFKNISGSLIGFFSRNHKAVFTHHDSFFHAHFISDDRQVLGHIDELDFNASKVRLKVSE
;
A
#
# COMPACT_ATOMS: atom_id res chain seq x y z
N MET A 1 25.96 69.43 -35.99
CA MET A 1 26.41 68.04 -35.75
C MET A 1 25.56 67.45 -34.63
N LEU A 2 24.42 66.82 -34.95
CA LEU A 2 23.56 66.16 -33.96
C LEU A 2 24.04 64.70 -33.80
N LYS A 3 24.42 64.31 -32.58
CA LYS A 3 24.77 62.92 -32.23
C LYS A 3 23.47 62.15 -31.93
N ASN A 4 23.17 61.12 -32.72
CA ASN A 4 22.13 60.14 -32.41
C ASN A 4 22.59 59.27 -31.23
N ILE A 5 21.84 59.30 -30.13
CA ILE A 5 22.01 58.39 -28.99
C ILE A 5 21.05 57.22 -29.20
N ILE A 6 21.60 56.03 -29.46
CA ILE A 6 20.86 54.78 -29.55
C ILE A 6 20.77 54.19 -28.14
N TYR A 7 19.56 54.10 -27.59
CA TYR A 7 19.31 53.40 -26.34
C TYR A 7 19.10 51.91 -26.64
N ILE A 8 20.08 51.08 -26.25
CA ILE A 8 19.97 49.62 -26.29
C ILE A 8 19.25 49.19 -25.01
N PHE A 9 18.02 48.68 -25.17
CA PHE A 9 17.23 48.11 -24.08
C PHE A 9 17.72 46.67 -23.82
N PRO A 10 18.19 46.31 -22.62
CA PRO A 10 18.63 44.95 -22.36
C PRO A 10 17.41 44.04 -22.21
N LEU A 11 17.28 43.07 -23.11
CA LEU A 11 16.27 42.03 -23.06
C LEU A 11 16.61 41.07 -21.90
N LEU A 12 15.98 41.26 -20.74
CA LEU A 12 16.04 40.34 -19.62
C LEU A 12 15.34 39.02 -19.99
N LEU A 13 16.15 38.01 -20.33
CA LEU A 13 15.69 36.62 -20.45
C LEU A 13 15.35 36.09 -19.05
N LEU A 14 14.06 36.11 -18.71
CA LEU A 14 13.55 35.40 -17.54
C LEU A 14 13.62 33.90 -17.82
N ALA A 15 14.71 33.25 -17.39
CA ALA A 15 14.81 31.80 -17.33
C ALA A 15 13.84 31.31 -16.25
N SER A 16 12.63 30.88 -16.66
CA SER A 16 11.68 30.22 -15.79
C SER A 16 12.20 28.83 -15.44
N CYS A 17 12.90 28.70 -14.32
CA CYS A 17 13.16 27.41 -13.69
C CYS A 17 11.82 26.80 -13.24
N THR A 18 11.22 25.95 -14.06
CA THR A 18 10.18 25.04 -13.59
C THR A 18 10.84 24.05 -12.63
N LYS A 19 10.62 24.23 -11.32
CA LYS A 19 10.89 23.14 -10.37
C LYS A 19 10.00 21.98 -10.79
N LEU A 20 10.60 20.87 -11.24
CA LEU A 20 9.89 19.61 -11.38
C LEU A 20 9.34 19.25 -10.00
N THR A 21 8.05 19.48 -9.80
CA THR A 21 7.33 18.90 -8.67
C THR A 21 7.21 17.41 -8.96
N ASN A 22 7.97 16.58 -8.25
CA ASN A 22 7.77 15.14 -8.26
C ASN A 22 6.37 14.86 -7.69
N THR A 23 5.37 14.76 -8.55
CA THR A 23 4.03 14.32 -8.19
C THR A 23 4.08 12.81 -8.00
N SER A 24 3.69 12.32 -6.82
CA SER A 24 3.64 10.89 -6.55
C SER A 24 2.78 10.15 -7.58
N SER A 25 3.23 8.98 -8.03
CA SER A 25 2.42 8.08 -8.88
C SER A 25 1.32 7.34 -8.09
N ILE A 26 1.39 7.40 -6.76
CA ILE A 26 0.48 6.72 -5.85
C ILE A 26 -0.78 7.55 -5.67
N LYS A 27 -1.91 6.86 -5.81
CA LYS A 27 -3.26 7.37 -5.72
C LYS A 27 -3.94 6.77 -4.49
N VAL A 28 -4.76 7.58 -3.84
CA VAL A 28 -5.51 7.22 -2.65
C VAL A 28 -6.98 7.49 -2.92
N VAL A 29 -7.83 6.50 -2.65
CA VAL A 29 -9.29 6.61 -2.75
C VAL A 29 -9.89 6.27 -1.41
N GLY A 30 -10.86 7.08 -0.96
CA GLY A 30 -11.50 6.89 0.34
C GLY A 30 -10.54 7.09 1.52
N LYS A 31 -11.03 6.82 2.72
CA LYS A 31 -10.26 6.88 3.97
C LYS A 31 -10.71 5.77 4.89
N MET A 32 -9.75 5.07 5.49
CA MET A 32 -9.98 4.13 6.58
C MET A 32 -10.80 4.79 7.70
N SER A 33 -10.52 6.06 8.02
CA SER A 33 -11.28 6.79 9.04
C SER A 33 -12.76 6.97 8.72
N ASP A 34 -13.12 7.12 7.45
CA ASP A 34 -14.53 7.23 7.07
C ASP A 34 -15.23 5.88 7.21
N VAL A 35 -14.53 4.77 6.94
CA VAL A 35 -15.06 3.43 7.17
C VAL A 35 -15.27 3.18 8.66
N MET A 36 -14.22 3.35 9.48
CA MET A 36 -14.29 2.89 10.87
C MET A 36 -15.12 3.81 11.78
N TRP A 37 -15.27 5.11 11.47
CA TRP A 37 -16.02 6.03 12.33
C TRP A 37 -17.36 6.50 11.75
N LYS A 38 -17.57 6.36 10.44
CA LYS A 38 -18.81 6.81 9.78
C LYS A 38 -19.57 5.68 9.07
N GLY A 39 -19.04 4.46 9.09
CA GLY A 39 -19.65 3.31 8.43
C GLY A 39 -19.74 3.46 6.92
N ASP A 40 -18.83 4.22 6.29
CA ASP A 40 -18.82 4.46 4.84
C ASP A 40 -18.24 3.25 4.08
N LEU A 41 -18.97 2.13 4.18
CA LEU A 41 -18.55 0.77 3.80
C LEU A 41 -18.64 0.47 2.30
N LYS A 42 -19.29 1.33 1.52
CA LYS A 42 -19.60 1.08 0.11
C LYS A 42 -18.39 1.34 -0.79
N ALA A 43 -18.35 0.64 -1.92
CA ALA A 43 -17.34 0.84 -2.96
C ALA A 43 -17.16 2.32 -3.37
N LYS A 44 -15.91 2.79 -3.38
CA LYS A 44 -15.48 4.06 -3.98
C LYS A 44 -14.54 3.86 -5.18
N ILE A 45 -14.02 2.66 -5.35
CA ILE A 45 -13.20 2.23 -6.49
C ILE A 45 -13.44 0.74 -6.76
N ALA A 46 -13.26 0.35 -8.02
CA ALA A 46 -13.13 -1.02 -8.47
C ALA A 46 -11.77 -1.22 -9.15
N THR A 47 -11.23 -2.45 -9.10
CA THR A 47 -9.93 -2.77 -9.72
C THR A 47 -10.04 -3.22 -11.19
N ASP A 48 -11.23 -3.21 -11.77
CA ASP A 48 -11.56 -3.66 -13.14
C ASP A 48 -10.69 -3.05 -14.26
N SER A 49 -10.31 -1.79 -14.10
CA SER A 49 -9.50 -1.02 -15.06
C SER A 49 -8.01 -1.00 -14.72
N LEU A 50 -7.60 -1.60 -13.60
CA LEU A 50 -6.25 -1.51 -13.06
C LEU A 50 -5.38 -2.71 -13.48
N ASN A 51 -5.34 -3.01 -14.78
CA ASN A 51 -4.81 -4.26 -15.33
C ASN A 51 -3.35 -4.21 -15.86
N ASN A 52 -2.67 -3.07 -15.73
CA ASN A 52 -1.29 -2.92 -16.19
C ASN A 52 -0.30 -3.65 -15.26
N LYS A 53 0.72 -4.32 -15.80
CA LYS A 53 1.76 -5.05 -15.03
C LYS A 53 2.52 -4.20 -14.01
N ALA A 54 2.63 -2.90 -14.22
CA ALA A 54 3.26 -1.95 -13.27
C ALA A 54 2.28 -1.45 -12.20
N THR A 55 1.16 -2.15 -12.00
CA THR A 55 0.11 -1.75 -11.07
C THR A 55 0.14 -2.58 -9.80
N TYR A 56 0.11 -1.89 -8.67
CA TYR A 56 0.04 -2.46 -7.33
C TYR A 56 -0.94 -1.69 -6.48
N GLY A 57 -1.60 -2.36 -5.55
CA GLY A 57 -2.54 -1.72 -4.64
C GLY A 57 -3.08 -2.66 -3.58
N LEU A 58 -3.67 -2.09 -2.53
CA LEU A 58 -4.26 -2.83 -1.43
C LEU A 58 -5.37 -2.02 -0.73
N GLY A 59 -6.22 -2.77 -0.03
CA GLY A 59 -7.34 -2.29 0.76
C GLY A 59 -8.34 -3.43 1.01
N PRO A 60 -9.38 -3.21 1.81
CA PRO A 60 -10.39 -4.23 2.06
C PRO A 60 -11.42 -4.28 0.92
N ILE A 61 -12.13 -5.39 0.84
CA ILE A 61 -13.37 -5.48 0.06
C ILE A 61 -14.43 -4.59 0.71
N GLU A 62 -15.30 -3.97 -0.10
CA GLU A 62 -16.47 -3.25 0.40
C GLU A 62 -17.26 -4.06 1.44
N PHE A 63 -17.88 -3.35 2.37
CA PHE A 63 -18.50 -3.93 3.57
C PHE A 63 -17.54 -4.74 4.45
N LEU A 64 -16.22 -4.52 4.32
CA LEU A 64 -15.20 -5.22 5.10
C LEU A 64 -15.36 -6.75 5.02
N LYS A 65 -15.57 -7.25 3.80
CA LYS A 65 -15.84 -8.67 3.49
C LYS A 65 -14.62 -9.43 2.97
N GLY A 66 -13.43 -8.98 3.33
CA GLY A 66 -12.17 -9.60 2.97
C GLY A 66 -11.09 -8.57 2.62
N GLU A 67 -9.95 -9.08 2.15
CA GLU A 67 -8.82 -8.25 1.75
C GLU A 67 -8.58 -8.31 0.24
N ILE A 68 -8.03 -7.23 -0.32
CA ILE A 68 -7.63 -7.14 -1.72
C ILE A 68 -6.12 -6.92 -1.80
N VAL A 69 -5.48 -7.64 -2.71
CA VAL A 69 -4.17 -7.27 -3.25
C VAL A 69 -4.27 -7.17 -4.75
N LEU A 70 -3.90 -6.00 -5.27
CA LEU A 70 -3.64 -5.81 -6.69
C LEU A 70 -2.14 -6.03 -6.91
N PHE A 71 -1.81 -7.09 -7.65
CA PHE A 71 -0.46 -7.58 -7.85
C PHE A 71 -0.16 -7.68 -9.34
N GLU A 72 0.71 -6.82 -9.86
CA GLU A 72 1.10 -6.79 -11.27
C GLU A 72 -0.12 -6.72 -12.22
N GLY A 73 -1.09 -5.87 -11.86
CA GLY A 73 -2.34 -5.70 -12.62
C GLY A 73 -3.35 -6.84 -12.44
N GLN A 74 -3.10 -7.80 -11.56
CA GLN A 74 -4.04 -8.88 -11.25
C GLN A 74 -4.65 -8.68 -9.88
N THR A 75 -5.98 -8.76 -9.80
CA THR A 75 -6.68 -8.63 -8.53
C THR A 75 -6.81 -10.01 -7.86
N PHE A 76 -6.34 -10.08 -6.63
CA PHE A 76 -6.56 -11.22 -5.74
C PHE A 76 -7.34 -10.76 -4.52
N VAL A 77 -8.23 -11.62 -4.05
CA VAL A 77 -9.01 -11.37 -2.83
C VAL A 77 -8.90 -12.55 -1.87
N SER A 78 -8.86 -12.26 -0.58
CA SER A 78 -9.10 -13.25 0.47
C SER A 78 -10.43 -13.01 1.13
N LYS A 79 -11.14 -14.09 1.45
CA LYS A 79 -12.38 -14.06 2.24
C LYS A 79 -12.32 -15.14 3.31
N VAL A 80 -12.74 -14.80 4.52
CA VAL A 80 -12.89 -15.75 5.62
C VAL A 80 -13.86 -16.87 5.21
N VAL A 81 -13.48 -18.12 5.46
CA VAL A 81 -14.37 -19.29 5.32
C VAL A 81 -14.86 -19.71 6.70
N ASP A 82 -13.92 -19.84 7.64
CA ASP A 82 -14.17 -20.12 9.05
C ASP A 82 -13.02 -19.54 9.91
N SER A 83 -13.01 -19.87 11.20
CA SER A 83 -12.04 -19.34 12.16
C SER A 83 -10.60 -19.83 11.93
N ILE A 84 -10.36 -20.80 11.03
CA ILE A 84 -9.03 -21.38 10.78
C ILE A 84 -8.61 -21.32 9.31
N SER A 85 -9.52 -20.96 8.40
CA SER A 85 -9.26 -20.91 6.97
C SER A 85 -9.88 -19.70 6.28
N HIS A 86 -9.17 -19.22 5.25
CA HIS A 86 -9.69 -18.30 4.26
C HIS A 86 -9.64 -18.93 2.87
N LYS A 87 -10.32 -18.31 1.91
CA LYS A 87 -10.21 -18.64 0.50
C LYS A 87 -9.59 -17.47 -0.25
N VAL A 88 -8.48 -17.74 -0.93
CA VAL A 88 -7.87 -16.80 -1.87
C VAL A 88 -8.34 -17.10 -3.28
N SER A 89 -8.67 -16.07 -4.04
CA SER A 89 -9.10 -16.22 -5.43
C SER A 89 -8.63 -15.04 -6.27
N LYS A 90 -8.28 -15.32 -7.53
CA LYS A 90 -8.12 -14.28 -8.53
C LYS A 90 -9.51 -13.82 -8.96
N SER A 91 -9.73 -12.51 -8.99
CA SER A 91 -10.97 -11.90 -9.44
C SER A 91 -10.72 -10.99 -10.65
N PRO A 92 -11.63 -10.89 -11.62
CA PRO A 92 -11.57 -9.86 -12.65
C PRO A 92 -11.63 -8.43 -12.08
N SER A 93 -12.30 -8.27 -10.94
CA SER A 93 -12.45 -6.99 -10.24
C SER A 93 -12.77 -7.21 -8.75
N ALA A 94 -12.36 -6.28 -7.92
CA ALA A 94 -12.81 -6.16 -6.54
C ALA A 94 -13.06 -4.68 -6.23
N SER A 95 -14.06 -4.42 -5.40
CA SER A 95 -14.46 -3.07 -5.02
C SER A 95 -14.06 -2.77 -3.59
N ALA A 96 -13.61 -1.54 -3.33
CA ALA A 96 -13.08 -1.12 -2.04
C ALA A 96 -13.65 0.23 -1.58
N PRO A 97 -13.92 0.42 -0.28
CA PRO A 97 -14.37 1.69 0.29
C PRO A 97 -13.21 2.66 0.53
N PHE A 98 -12.00 2.12 0.72
CA PHE A 98 -10.74 2.84 0.62
C PHE A 98 -9.68 1.95 -0.01
N PHE A 99 -8.76 2.56 -0.75
CA PHE A 99 -7.74 1.83 -1.50
C PHE A 99 -6.55 2.74 -1.78
N VAL A 100 -5.35 2.18 -1.70
CA VAL A 100 -4.11 2.84 -2.14
C VAL A 100 -3.50 2.03 -3.27
N TYR A 101 -3.08 2.70 -4.35
CA TYR A 101 -2.54 2.03 -5.52
C TYR A 101 -1.63 2.93 -6.35
N THR A 102 -0.83 2.33 -7.23
CA THR A 102 -0.14 3.01 -8.33
C THR A 102 -0.34 2.20 -9.60
N THR A 103 -0.39 2.86 -10.76
CA THR A 103 -0.46 2.23 -12.10
C THR A 103 0.87 2.32 -12.86
N ASN A 104 1.88 2.94 -12.26
CA ASN A 104 3.17 3.17 -12.87
C ASN A 104 4.27 3.03 -11.81
N SER A 105 4.48 1.80 -11.34
CA SER A 105 5.57 1.49 -10.43
C SER A 105 6.89 1.34 -11.17
N ASN A 106 7.94 2.00 -10.69
CA ASN A 106 9.32 1.72 -11.08
C ASN A 106 10.08 1.16 -9.89
N LEU A 107 9.78 -0.10 -9.56
CA LEU A 107 10.36 -0.81 -8.42
C LEU A 107 11.87 -1.05 -8.61
N LYS A 108 12.69 -0.36 -7.80
CA LYS A 108 14.14 -0.49 -7.78
C LYS A 108 14.58 -1.31 -6.57
N ALA A 109 15.58 -2.16 -6.74
CA ALA A 109 16.17 -2.89 -5.63
C ALA A 109 16.83 -1.93 -4.63
N VAL A 110 16.59 -2.15 -3.34
CA VAL A 110 17.21 -1.41 -2.25
C VAL A 110 18.04 -2.39 -1.43
N ASN A 111 19.27 -2.00 -1.09
CA ASN A 111 20.16 -2.83 -0.30
C ASN A 111 19.62 -2.98 1.12
N LEU A 112 19.27 -4.20 1.54
CA LEU A 112 18.77 -4.47 2.88
C LEU A 112 19.91 -5.02 3.76
N PRO A 113 20.32 -4.31 4.83
CA PRO A 113 21.38 -4.78 5.73
C PRO A 113 21.13 -6.20 6.24
N SER A 114 22.17 -7.03 6.29
CA SER A 114 22.07 -8.44 6.69
C SER A 114 21.78 -8.59 8.18
N THR A 115 20.50 -8.58 8.52
CA THR A 115 19.96 -8.76 9.88
C THR A 115 18.56 -9.39 9.81
N TYR A 116 17.93 -9.56 10.97
CA TYR A 116 16.53 -9.93 11.08
C TYR A 116 15.66 -8.68 11.16
N TYR A 117 14.52 -8.72 10.47
CA TYR A 117 13.52 -7.67 10.49
C TYR A 117 12.19 -8.21 10.98
N ALA A 118 11.59 -7.47 11.91
CA ALA A 118 10.18 -7.54 12.26
C ALA A 118 9.43 -6.39 11.56
N LEU A 119 8.09 -6.39 11.58
CA LEU A 119 7.29 -5.39 10.86
C LEU A 119 7.70 -3.94 11.19
N HIS A 120 7.84 -3.62 12.48
CA HIS A 120 8.23 -2.28 12.89
C HIS A 120 9.68 -1.92 12.53
N SER A 121 10.61 -2.89 12.53
CA SER A 121 12.00 -2.59 12.18
C SER A 121 12.21 -2.42 10.67
N ILE A 122 11.42 -3.09 9.82
CA ILE A 122 11.42 -2.81 8.37
C ILE A 122 10.78 -1.44 8.08
N GLU A 123 9.71 -1.06 8.78
CA GLU A 123 9.14 0.29 8.70
C GLU A 123 10.19 1.36 9.05
N ASN A 124 10.86 1.24 10.21
CA ASN A 124 11.89 2.19 10.64
C ASN A 124 13.08 2.24 9.67
N TYR A 125 13.43 1.11 9.06
CA TYR A 125 14.47 1.08 8.04
C TYR A 125 14.07 1.87 6.79
N ILE A 126 12.85 1.67 6.27
CA ILE A 126 12.31 2.44 5.14
C ILE A 126 12.24 3.94 5.50
N ASP A 127 11.74 4.28 6.69
CA ASP A 127 11.65 5.66 7.15
C ASP A 127 13.03 6.36 7.16
N SER A 128 14.06 5.65 7.63
CA SER A 128 15.44 6.15 7.68
C SER A 128 16.06 6.34 6.29
N VAL A 129 15.92 5.36 5.39
CA VAL A 129 16.44 5.43 4.02
C VAL A 129 15.79 6.57 3.25
N TYR A 130 14.49 6.78 3.46
CA TYR A 130 13.66 7.75 2.76
C TYR A 130 13.30 8.97 3.62
N LYS A 131 14.18 9.35 4.56
CA LYS A 131 13.92 10.46 5.51
C LYS A 131 13.69 11.82 4.85
N ASN A 132 14.22 12.03 3.65
CA ASN A 132 14.11 13.27 2.88
C ASN A 132 13.09 13.16 1.73
N TYR A 133 12.29 12.09 1.71
CA TYR A 133 11.27 11.83 0.70
C TYR A 133 9.88 11.87 1.35
N ASP A 134 9.06 12.85 1.00
CA ASP A 134 7.79 13.12 1.69
C ASP A 134 6.56 12.53 0.99
N GLN A 135 6.72 12.02 -0.23
CA GLN A 135 5.62 11.38 -0.95
C GLN A 135 5.44 9.93 -0.48
N PRO A 136 4.25 9.33 -0.68
CA PRO A 136 4.07 7.92 -0.44
C PRO A 136 5.05 7.06 -1.25
N LEU A 137 5.40 5.89 -0.73
CA LEU A 137 6.24 4.90 -1.38
C LEU A 137 5.48 3.59 -1.57
N LEU A 138 5.73 2.90 -2.68
CA LEU A 138 5.37 1.49 -2.84
C LEU A 138 6.57 0.64 -2.42
N ILE A 139 6.34 -0.29 -1.51
CA ILE A 139 7.30 -1.26 -0.99
C ILE A 139 6.91 -2.66 -1.46
N ARG A 140 7.86 -3.40 -2.03
CA ARG A 140 7.69 -4.81 -2.35
C ARG A 140 8.82 -5.62 -1.73
N ILE A 141 8.47 -6.67 -0.99
CA ILE A 141 9.43 -7.62 -0.43
C ILE A 141 9.06 -9.01 -0.92
N ASP A 142 9.93 -9.61 -1.73
CA ASP A 142 9.76 -10.97 -2.22
C ASP A 142 10.71 -11.93 -1.48
N GLY A 143 10.22 -13.07 -1.03
CA GLY A 143 11.07 -14.13 -0.46
C GLY A 143 10.39 -14.95 0.62
N VAL A 144 11.19 -15.45 1.56
CA VAL A 144 10.71 -16.33 2.64
C VAL A 144 10.64 -15.57 3.96
N PHE A 145 9.46 -15.59 4.57
CA PHE A 145 9.16 -15.01 5.88
C PHE A 145 9.16 -16.14 6.92
N SER A 146 10.01 -16.04 7.94
CA SER A 146 10.10 -17.05 9.01
C SER A 146 8.84 -17.07 9.88
N LYS A 147 8.20 -15.91 10.05
CA LYS A 147 6.90 -15.73 10.72
C LYS A 147 6.04 -14.80 9.89
N MET A 148 4.75 -15.11 9.78
CA MET A 148 3.74 -14.24 9.19
C MET A 148 2.46 -14.40 10.00
N LYS A 149 1.96 -13.30 10.56
CA LYS A 149 0.62 -13.20 11.12
C LYS A 149 -0.15 -12.19 10.28
N LEU A 150 -1.30 -12.60 9.77
CA LEU A 150 -2.14 -11.74 8.96
C LEU A 150 -3.60 -11.93 9.33
N HIS A 151 -4.44 -11.00 8.92
CA HIS A 151 -5.88 -11.13 9.09
C HIS A 151 -6.64 -10.88 7.79
N SER A 152 -7.91 -11.27 7.84
CA SER A 152 -8.92 -10.87 6.87
C SER A 152 -10.15 -10.38 7.61
N VAL A 153 -10.66 -9.21 7.23
CA VAL A 153 -11.93 -8.69 7.76
C VAL A 153 -13.12 -9.49 7.21
N ASN A 154 -14.16 -9.66 8.03
CA ASN A 154 -15.42 -10.30 7.63
C ASN A 154 -16.58 -9.77 8.48
N LEU A 155 -16.83 -8.46 8.38
CA LEU A 155 -17.88 -7.77 9.13
C LEU A 155 -19.22 -8.48 8.93
N PRO A 156 -19.97 -8.86 9.98
CA PRO A 156 -21.28 -9.50 9.83
C PRO A 156 -22.27 -8.63 9.05
N GLU A 157 -23.24 -9.27 8.37
CA GLU A 157 -24.24 -8.54 7.59
C GLU A 157 -25.18 -7.75 8.50
N GLY A 158 -25.44 -6.49 8.16
CA GLY A 158 -26.33 -5.60 8.90
C GLY A 158 -25.68 -4.84 10.06
N GLU A 159 -24.40 -5.04 10.33
CA GLU A 159 -23.69 -4.32 11.40
C GLU A 159 -23.56 -2.82 11.11
N GLN A 160 -23.70 -2.02 12.16
CA GLN A 160 -23.39 -0.59 12.12
C GLN A 160 -21.94 -0.38 12.57
N VAL A 161 -21.21 0.45 11.84
CA VAL A 161 -19.81 0.75 12.14
C VAL A 161 -19.68 2.23 12.50
N THR A 162 -19.37 2.48 13.77
CA THR A 162 -19.10 3.81 14.34
C THR A 162 -17.78 3.84 15.12
N SER A 163 -17.11 2.70 15.26
CA SER A 163 -15.79 2.55 15.86
C SER A 163 -14.92 1.50 15.14
N PRO A 164 -13.58 1.56 15.32
CA PRO A 164 -12.68 0.50 14.85
C PRO A 164 -13.02 -0.89 15.41
N ASP A 165 -13.47 -0.99 16.67
CA ASP A 165 -13.82 -2.27 17.28
C ASP A 165 -15.03 -2.92 16.59
N GLU A 166 -16.03 -2.11 16.22
CA GLU A 166 -17.18 -2.57 15.43
C GLU A 166 -16.76 -2.98 14.01
N ALA A 167 -15.87 -2.21 13.38
CA ALA A 167 -15.35 -2.53 12.05
C ALA A 167 -14.55 -3.84 12.00
N HIS A 168 -13.95 -4.23 13.12
CA HIS A 168 -13.18 -5.47 13.24
C HIS A 168 -14.00 -6.67 13.73
N GLN A 169 -15.32 -6.54 13.89
CA GLN A 169 -16.16 -7.71 14.15
C GLN A 169 -16.03 -8.72 13.01
N GLY A 170 -15.81 -10.00 13.35
CA GLY A 170 -15.59 -11.07 12.39
C GLY A 170 -14.20 -11.10 11.74
N LEU A 171 -13.29 -10.17 12.08
CA LEU A 171 -11.89 -10.26 11.71
C LEU A 171 -11.30 -11.59 12.18
N THR A 172 -10.65 -12.30 11.27
CA THR A 172 -10.01 -13.60 11.58
C THR A 172 -8.52 -13.52 11.31
N GLN A 173 -7.73 -13.97 12.27
CA GLN A 173 -6.26 -13.99 12.19
C GLN A 173 -5.74 -15.37 11.84
N TYR A 174 -4.63 -15.40 11.10
CA TYR A 174 -3.98 -16.62 10.64
C TYR A 174 -2.47 -16.51 10.84
N ASP A 175 -1.86 -17.56 11.37
CA ASP A 175 -0.43 -17.65 11.65
C ASP A 175 0.25 -18.65 10.71
N PHE A 176 1.36 -18.23 10.11
CA PHE A 176 2.17 -19.05 9.22
C PHE A 176 3.65 -18.97 9.61
N LYS A 177 4.37 -20.07 9.33
CA LYS A 177 5.82 -20.17 9.53
C LYS A 177 6.49 -20.54 8.22
N ASN A 178 7.66 -19.95 7.95
CA ASN A 178 8.47 -20.23 6.77
C ASN A 178 7.68 -20.15 5.45
N ILE A 179 6.85 -19.13 5.31
CA ILE A 179 5.98 -18.94 4.15
C ILE A 179 6.71 -18.12 3.07
N SER A 180 6.62 -18.58 1.82
CA SER A 180 7.19 -17.89 0.67
C SER A 180 6.12 -17.07 -0.05
N GLY A 181 6.46 -15.84 -0.44
CA GLY A 181 5.54 -14.97 -1.16
C GLY A 181 6.04 -13.55 -1.31
N SER A 182 5.08 -12.66 -1.52
CA SER A 182 5.31 -11.24 -1.70
C SER A 182 4.52 -10.43 -0.69
N LEU A 183 5.21 -9.52 -0.01
CA LEU A 183 4.61 -8.39 0.68
C LEU A 183 4.48 -7.24 -0.31
N ILE A 184 3.28 -6.66 -0.39
CA ILE A 184 3.02 -5.39 -1.07
C ILE A 184 2.60 -4.39 0.00
N GLY A 185 3.31 -3.28 0.13
CA GLY A 185 3.04 -2.28 1.15
C GLY A 185 3.16 -0.86 0.64
N PHE A 186 2.48 0.05 1.32
CA PHE A 186 2.57 1.48 1.08
C PHE A 186 3.02 2.18 2.35
N PHE A 187 4.05 3.01 2.22
CA PHE A 187 4.59 3.81 3.32
C PHE A 187 4.24 5.29 3.10
N SER A 188 3.75 5.98 4.13
CA SER A 188 3.58 7.43 4.09
C SER A 188 3.47 8.06 5.47
N ARG A 189 4.19 9.18 5.66
CA ARG A 189 4.11 10.01 6.88
C ARG A 189 2.84 10.86 6.96
N ASN A 190 2.12 11.00 5.85
CA ASN A 190 1.03 11.97 5.68
C ASN A 190 -0.36 11.33 5.56
N HIS A 191 -0.49 10.01 5.70
CA HIS A 191 -1.74 9.27 5.41
C HIS A 191 -2.20 8.33 6.53
N LYS A 192 -1.85 8.65 7.78
CA LYS A 192 -2.39 8.00 8.98
C LYS A 192 -3.91 8.11 9.03
N ALA A 193 -4.57 6.99 9.33
CA ALA A 193 -6.03 6.80 9.28
C ALA A 193 -6.68 7.08 7.90
N VAL A 194 -5.88 7.23 6.83
CA VAL A 194 -6.38 7.33 5.46
C VAL A 194 -6.21 5.99 4.76
N PHE A 195 -4.97 5.55 4.59
CA PHE A 195 -4.69 4.18 4.18
C PHE A 195 -3.69 3.50 5.10
N THR A 196 -2.93 4.22 5.93
CA THR A 196 -2.16 3.58 7.00
C THR A 196 -2.93 3.59 8.31
N HIS A 197 -2.54 2.72 9.23
CA HIS A 197 -3.05 2.76 10.59
C HIS A 197 -2.74 4.10 11.27
N HIS A 198 -3.42 4.39 12.37
CA HIS A 198 -3.27 5.66 13.08
C HIS A 198 -1.91 5.77 13.81
N ASP A 199 -1.30 4.63 14.14
CA ASP A 199 -0.04 4.49 14.85
C ASP A 199 1.15 4.21 13.93
N SER A 200 0.95 3.56 12.78
CA SER A 200 2.00 3.25 11.79
C SER A 200 1.96 4.14 10.53
N PHE A 201 3.12 4.34 9.91
CA PHE A 201 3.27 4.91 8.57
C PHE A 201 3.24 3.84 7.47
N PHE A 202 3.08 2.57 7.81
CA PHE A 202 3.15 1.45 6.88
C PHE A 202 1.85 0.64 6.88
N HIS A 203 1.36 0.32 5.69
CA HIS A 203 0.25 -0.62 5.50
C HIS A 203 0.66 -1.62 4.44
N ALA A 204 0.64 -2.91 4.78
CA ALA A 204 1.04 -3.96 3.88
C ALA A 204 0.11 -5.16 3.92
N HIS A 205 -0.09 -5.76 2.75
CA HIS A 205 -0.75 -7.04 2.57
C HIS A 205 0.27 -8.07 2.07
N PHE A 206 0.04 -9.34 2.39
CA PHE A 206 0.84 -10.47 1.91
C PHE A 206 0.07 -11.26 0.86
N ILE A 207 0.79 -11.90 -0.08
CA ILE A 207 0.26 -12.95 -0.94
C ILE A 207 1.30 -14.07 -1.12
N SER A 208 0.94 -15.32 -0.80
CA SER A 208 1.84 -16.47 -0.94
C SER A 208 2.07 -16.86 -2.40
N ASP A 209 3.21 -17.51 -2.68
CA ASP A 209 3.58 -17.93 -4.04
C ASP A 209 2.55 -18.86 -4.69
N ASP A 210 1.95 -19.76 -3.91
CA ASP A 210 0.89 -20.68 -4.33
C ASP A 210 -0.51 -20.04 -4.41
N ARG A 211 -0.60 -18.74 -4.06
CA ARG A 211 -1.83 -17.94 -4.03
C ARG A 211 -2.93 -18.54 -3.14
N GLN A 212 -2.55 -19.28 -2.08
CA GLN A 212 -3.48 -19.82 -1.09
C GLN A 212 -3.59 -18.95 0.18
N VAL A 213 -2.66 -18.00 0.37
CA VAL A 213 -2.62 -17.12 1.54
C VAL A 213 -2.56 -15.67 1.09
N LEU A 214 -3.50 -14.85 1.59
CA LEU A 214 -3.55 -13.41 1.35
C LEU A 214 -4.25 -12.72 2.53
N GLY A 215 -3.69 -11.62 3.01
CA GLY A 215 -4.35 -10.80 4.02
C GLY A 215 -3.53 -9.58 4.43
N HIS A 216 -4.11 -8.79 5.32
CA HIS A 216 -3.45 -7.66 5.97
C HIS A 216 -2.39 -8.17 6.95
N ILE A 217 -1.17 -7.63 6.91
CA ILE A 217 -0.07 -8.10 7.77
C ILE A 217 -0.17 -7.45 9.14
N ASP A 218 -0.32 -8.28 10.18
CA ASP A 218 -0.26 -7.86 11.59
C ASP A 218 1.16 -7.94 12.13
N GLU A 219 1.84 -9.04 11.82
CA GLU A 219 3.22 -9.30 12.26
C GLU A 219 3.98 -10.07 11.18
N LEU A 220 5.28 -9.83 11.07
CA LEU A 220 6.16 -10.65 10.25
C LEU A 220 7.54 -10.73 10.92
N ASP A 221 8.28 -11.78 10.59
CA ASP A 221 9.72 -11.86 10.81
C ASP A 221 10.37 -12.43 9.54
N PHE A 222 11.51 -11.87 9.13
CA PHE A 222 12.35 -12.48 8.10
C PHE A 222 13.84 -12.18 8.31
N ASN A 223 14.69 -13.04 7.77
CA ASN A 223 16.12 -12.76 7.62
C ASN A 223 16.35 -12.05 6.28
N ALA A 224 17.08 -10.93 6.27
CA ALA A 224 17.35 -10.15 5.05
C ALA A 224 17.94 -10.98 3.90
N SER A 225 18.74 -12.01 4.21
CA SER A 225 19.33 -12.92 3.21
C SER A 225 18.31 -13.79 2.47
N LYS A 226 17.06 -13.88 2.97
CA LYS A 226 15.98 -14.69 2.41
C LYS A 226 14.96 -13.88 1.62
N VAL A 227 15.14 -12.56 1.54
CA VAL A 227 14.20 -11.66 0.86
C VAL A 227 14.92 -10.68 -0.06
N ARG A 228 14.16 -10.03 -0.95
CA ARG A 228 14.61 -8.90 -1.76
C ARG A 228 13.65 -7.74 -1.57
N LEU A 229 14.18 -6.61 -1.12
CA LEU A 229 13.44 -5.36 -1.00
C LEU A 229 13.53 -4.57 -2.32
N LYS A 230 12.36 -4.12 -2.78
CA LYS A 230 12.24 -3.14 -3.86
C LYS A 230 11.33 -1.99 -3.43
N VAL A 231 11.65 -0.79 -3.90
CA VAL A 231 10.88 0.43 -3.61
C VAL A 231 10.62 1.20 -4.89
N SER A 232 9.42 1.77 -5.02
CA SER A 232 9.11 2.78 -6.03
C SER A 232 8.75 4.08 -5.31
N GLU A 233 9.52 5.11 -5.64
CA GLU A 233 9.26 6.51 -5.31
C GLU A 233 8.18 7.09 -6.24
#